data_AF-A0A3G5FJ81-F1
#
_entry.id   AF-A0A3G5FJ81-F1
#
_cell.length_a   1.000
_cell.length_b   1.000
_cell.length_c   1.000
_cell.angle_alpha   90.00
_cell.angle_beta   90.00
_cell.angle_gamma   90.00
#
_symmetry.space_group_name_H-M   'P 1'
#
loop_
_entity.id
_entity.type
_entity.pdbx_description
1 polymer ?
#
loop_
_entity_poly.entity_id
_entity_poly.type
_entity_poly.pdbx_seq_one_letter_code
_entity_poly.pdbx_strand_id
1 'polypeptide(L)'
;MINITMTAKQQDDQVKVSFNGNSKEGSYIQGNYFVGSPEYEEVRLSDLRRKVHEKIESDISAEGISITSTSVRENEKLKVNFEANAIETSFTGHCFLEPNEYKTLMFTDFGQTIYQKIIEDFKGDAE
;
A
#
# COMPACT_ATOMS: atom_id res chain seq x y z
N MET A 1 -2.71 7.23 -7.88
CA MET A 1 -3.71 6.38 -8.54
C MET A 1 -3.38 4.92 -8.37
N ILE A 2 -4.28 4.10 -7.83
CA ILE A 2 -4.16 2.64 -7.83
C ILE A 2 -4.74 2.05 -9.12
N ASN A 3 -3.99 1.14 -9.72
CA ASN A 3 -4.37 0.41 -10.92
C ASN A 3 -4.36 -1.09 -10.66
N ILE A 4 -5.43 -1.77 -11.07
CA ILE A 4 -5.46 -3.23 -11.15
C ILE A 4 -4.68 -3.64 -12.40
N THR A 5 -3.63 -4.44 -12.21
CA THR A 5 -2.74 -4.88 -13.30
C THR A 5 -3.09 -6.27 -13.78
N MET A 6 -3.61 -7.13 -12.90
CA MET A 6 -3.96 -8.51 -13.22
C MET A 6 -4.99 -9.06 -12.24
N THR A 7 -5.84 -9.97 -12.70
CA THR A 7 -6.71 -10.80 -11.88
C THR A 7 -6.51 -12.27 -12.27
N ALA A 8 -6.26 -13.16 -11.31
CA ALA A 8 -6.02 -14.57 -11.57
C ALA A 8 -6.76 -15.46 -10.55
N LYS A 9 -7.67 -16.32 -11.03
CA LYS A 9 -8.30 -17.37 -10.21
C LYS A 9 -7.21 -18.32 -9.69
N GLN A 10 -7.24 -18.62 -8.39
CA GLN A 10 -6.38 -19.58 -7.70
C GLN A 10 -7.14 -20.89 -7.46
N GLN A 11 -6.44 -21.94 -7.01
CA GLN A 11 -7.04 -23.26 -6.77
C GLN A 11 -7.99 -23.30 -5.56
N ASP A 12 -7.90 -22.33 -4.65
CA ASP A 12 -8.61 -22.31 -3.35
C ASP A 12 -9.86 -21.40 -3.34
N ASP A 13 -10.59 -21.32 -4.45
CA ASP A 13 -11.73 -20.39 -4.61
C ASP A 13 -11.38 -18.91 -4.34
N GLN A 14 -10.12 -18.54 -4.43
CA GLN A 14 -9.68 -17.14 -4.31
C GLN A 14 -9.28 -16.57 -5.67
N VAL A 15 -9.46 -15.27 -5.84
CA VAL A 15 -8.94 -14.51 -6.97
C VAL A 15 -7.83 -13.61 -6.45
N LYS A 16 -6.65 -13.79 -7.03
CA LYS A 16 -5.52 -12.90 -6.81
C LYS A 16 -5.71 -11.65 -7.66
N VAL A 17 -5.82 -10.50 -7.01
CA VAL A 17 -5.90 -9.18 -7.63
C VAL A 17 -4.55 -8.48 -7.45
N SER A 18 -3.79 -8.37 -8.53
CA SER A 18 -2.52 -7.64 -8.53
C SER A 18 -2.76 -6.17 -8.83
N PHE A 19 -2.05 -5.31 -8.12
CA PHE A 19 -2.18 -3.86 -8.26
C PHE A 19 -0.83 -3.16 -8.20
N ASN A 20 -0.79 -1.94 -8.73
CA ASN A 20 0.25 -0.97 -8.44
C ASN A 20 -0.35 0.42 -8.24
N GLY A 21 0.41 1.34 -7.66
CA GLY A 21 -0.02 2.70 -7.47
C GLY A 21 1.14 3.67 -7.42
N ASN A 22 0.93 4.84 -8.00
CA ASN A 22 1.84 5.98 -7.85
C ASN A 22 1.06 7.15 -7.23
N SER A 23 1.58 7.74 -6.16
CA SER A 23 1.01 8.95 -5.58
C SER A 23 1.48 10.20 -6.34
N LYS A 24 0.81 11.33 -6.11
CA LYS A 24 1.25 12.64 -6.65
C LYS A 24 2.60 13.07 -6.05
N GLU A 25 2.89 12.63 -4.84
CA GLU A 25 4.15 12.88 -4.12
C GLU A 25 5.29 11.94 -4.54
N GLY A 26 5.05 11.04 -5.51
CA GLY A 26 6.05 10.12 -6.06
C GLY A 26 6.21 8.80 -5.31
N SER A 27 5.42 8.58 -4.26
CA SER A 27 5.35 7.30 -3.56
C SER A 27 4.80 6.21 -4.46
N TYR A 28 5.24 4.98 -4.24
CA TYR A 28 4.89 3.83 -5.06
C TYR A 28 4.50 2.64 -4.20
N ILE A 29 3.48 1.91 -4.63
CA ILE A 29 3.13 0.60 -4.08
C ILE A 29 2.87 -0.40 -5.21
N GLN A 30 3.17 -1.66 -4.95
CA GLN A 30 2.72 -2.78 -5.79
C GLN A 30 2.49 -4.01 -4.94
N GLY A 31 1.47 -4.77 -5.27
CA GLY A 31 1.11 -5.90 -4.44
C GLY A 31 -0.02 -6.72 -4.97
N ASN A 32 -0.54 -7.53 -4.06
CA ASN A 32 -1.62 -8.46 -4.32
C ASN A 32 -2.60 -8.42 -3.16
N TYR A 33 -3.88 -8.48 -3.51
CA TYR A 33 -4.98 -8.73 -2.59
C TYR A 33 -5.70 -10.00 -3.05
N PHE A 34 -6.10 -10.85 -2.11
CA PHE A 34 -6.83 -12.09 -2.38
C PHE A 34 -8.29 -11.91 -1.97
N VAL A 35 -9.20 -12.06 -2.93
CA VAL A 35 -10.65 -11.96 -2.72
C VAL A 35 -11.31 -13.31 -2.97
N GLY A 36 -12.39 -13.65 -2.25
CA GLY A 36 -13.16 -14.85 -2.53
C GLY A 36 -13.77 -14.81 -3.95
N SER A 37 -13.85 -15.94 -4.65
CA SER A 37 -14.42 -16.02 -5.99
C SER A 37 -15.89 -15.56 -6.08
N PRO A 38 -16.78 -15.91 -5.12
CA PRO A 38 -18.14 -15.38 -5.12
C PRO A 38 -18.17 -13.86 -5.00
N GLU A 39 -17.31 -13.32 -4.14
CA GLU A 39 -17.18 -11.88 -3.94
C GLU A 39 -16.58 -11.18 -5.18
N TYR A 40 -15.70 -11.85 -5.94
CA TYR A 40 -15.15 -11.32 -7.18
C TYR A 40 -16.18 -11.26 -8.32
N GLU A 41 -17.03 -12.29 -8.45
CA GLU A 41 -18.00 -12.40 -9.56
C GLU A 41 -19.11 -11.32 -9.50
N GLU A 42 -19.32 -10.72 -8.33
CA GLU A 42 -20.29 -9.64 -8.11
C GLU A 42 -19.71 -8.23 -8.31
N VAL A 43 -18.39 -8.09 -8.48
CA VAL A 43 -17.68 -6.81 -8.38
C VAL A 43 -17.23 -6.31 -9.76
N ARG A 44 -17.55 -5.05 -10.08
CA ARG A 44 -17.04 -4.40 -11.30
C ARG A 44 -15.58 -4.00 -11.12
N LEU A 45 -14.83 -3.83 -12.21
CA LEU A 45 -13.41 -3.43 -12.14
C LEU A 45 -13.19 -2.10 -11.37
N SER A 46 -14.13 -1.15 -11.46
CA SER A 46 -14.11 0.09 -10.66
C SER A 46 -14.22 -0.17 -9.17
N ASP A 47 -15.03 -1.15 -8.76
CA ASP A 47 -15.19 -1.55 -7.37
C ASP A 47 -13.97 -2.31 -6.84
N LEU A 48 -13.22 -3.02 -7.70
CA LEU A 48 -11.96 -3.67 -7.30
C LEU A 48 -10.88 -2.66 -6.88
N ARG A 49 -10.79 -1.50 -7.56
CA ARG A 49 -9.85 -0.44 -7.16
C ARG A 49 -10.19 0.11 -5.78
N ARG A 50 -11.47 0.42 -5.56
CA ARG A 50 -11.97 0.87 -4.25
C ARG A 50 -11.71 -0.17 -3.16
N LYS A 51 -11.95 -1.46 -3.44
CA LYS A 51 -11.64 -2.55 -2.50
C LYS A 51 -10.16 -2.64 -2.17
N VAL A 52 -9.26 -2.46 -3.15
CA VAL A 52 -7.81 -2.42 -2.87
C VAL A 52 -7.48 -1.24 -1.95
N HIS A 53 -8.08 -0.07 -2.13
CA HIS A 53 -7.92 1.05 -1.18
C HIS A 53 -8.41 0.69 0.22
N GLU A 54 -9.66 0.22 0.33
CA GLU A 54 -10.25 -0.20 1.61
C GLU A 54 -9.37 -1.23 2.32
N LYS A 55 -8.80 -2.19 1.58
CA LYS A 55 -7.92 -3.23 2.10
C LYS A 55 -6.56 -2.71 2.56
N ILE A 56 -5.97 -1.74 1.85
CA ILE A 56 -4.75 -1.05 2.31
C ILE A 56 -5.01 -0.30 3.62
N GLU A 57 -6.20 0.29 3.77
CA GLU A 57 -6.59 1.01 5.00
C GLU A 57 -7.01 0.07 6.15
N SER A 58 -7.65 -1.06 5.85
CA SER A 58 -8.24 -1.96 6.87
C SER A 58 -7.32 -3.10 7.30
N ASP A 59 -6.60 -3.72 6.36
CA ASP A 59 -5.85 -4.95 6.62
C ASP A 59 -4.43 -4.64 7.10
N ILE A 60 -3.88 -3.49 6.73
CA ILE A 60 -2.53 -3.10 7.11
C ILE A 60 -2.58 -2.27 8.37
N SER A 61 -1.97 -2.78 9.44
CA SER A 61 -1.61 -1.99 10.60
C SER A 61 -0.16 -1.54 10.50
N ALA A 62 0.23 -0.54 11.30
CA ALA A 62 1.64 -0.15 11.41
C ALA A 62 2.57 -1.30 11.82
N GLU A 63 2.05 -2.30 12.54
CA GLU A 63 2.80 -3.50 12.94
C GLU A 63 3.05 -4.46 11.77
N GLY A 64 2.21 -4.41 10.73
CA GLY A 64 2.36 -5.20 9.50
C GLY A 64 3.35 -4.61 8.50
N ILE A 65 3.91 -3.43 8.78
CA ILE A 65 4.88 -2.74 7.91
C ILE A 65 6.31 -3.02 8.41
N SER A 66 7.09 -3.66 7.55
CA SER A 66 8.53 -3.84 7.71
C SER A 66 9.29 -2.87 6.82
N ILE A 67 10.23 -2.14 7.41
CA ILE A 67 11.05 -1.18 6.69
C ILE A 67 12.32 -1.89 6.22
N THR A 68 12.49 -1.97 4.89
CA THR A 68 13.58 -2.73 4.29
C THR A 68 14.82 -1.89 4.06
N SER A 69 14.66 -0.60 3.77
CA SER A 69 15.79 0.32 3.63
C SER A 69 15.35 1.78 3.65
N THR A 70 16.26 2.66 4.04
CA THR A 70 16.07 4.10 4.00
C THR A 70 17.22 4.77 3.24
N SER A 71 16.93 5.87 2.56
CA SER A 71 17.95 6.67 1.86
C SER A 71 17.50 8.12 1.74
N VAL A 72 18.42 9.07 1.94
CA VAL A 72 18.14 10.50 1.76
C VAL A 72 18.33 10.86 0.29
N ARG A 73 17.37 11.59 -0.27
CA ARG A 73 17.41 12.13 -1.65
C ARG A 73 18.04 13.54 -1.66
N GLU A 74 18.35 14.06 -2.84
CA GLU A 74 18.98 15.38 -3.03
C GLU A 74 18.18 16.56 -2.44
N ASN A 75 16.87 16.39 -2.22
CA ASN A 75 15.98 17.37 -1.60
C ASN A 75 15.77 17.16 -0.09
N GLU A 76 16.67 16.43 0.56
CA GLU A 76 16.58 16.03 1.97
C GLU A 76 15.38 15.14 2.33
N LYS A 77 14.53 14.75 1.38
CA LYS A 77 13.44 13.80 1.65
C LYS A 77 14.03 12.43 1.95
N LEU A 78 13.52 11.78 2.99
CA LEU A 78 13.85 10.41 3.32
C LEU A 78 12.98 9.48 2.48
N LYS A 79 13.60 8.79 1.52
CA LYS A 79 12.96 7.65 0.85
C LYS A 79 12.98 6.46 1.81
N VAL A 80 11.81 5.91 2.06
CA VAL A 80 11.64 4.71 2.89
C VAL A 80 11.06 3.61 2.02
N ASN A 81 11.80 2.52 1.83
CA ASN A 81 11.30 1.32 1.18
C ASN A 81 10.74 0.38 2.25
N PHE A 82 9.62 -0.25 1.95
CA PHE A 82 8.89 -1.06 2.91
C PHE A 82 8.23 -2.27 2.24
N GLU A 83 7.88 -3.24 3.08
CA GLU A 83 7.02 -4.37 2.78
C GLU A 83 5.89 -4.37 3.80
N ALA A 84 4.67 -4.55 3.34
CA ALA A 84 3.48 -4.60 4.17
C ALA A 84 2.77 -5.93 3.92
N ASN A 85 2.57 -6.71 4.97
CA ASN A 85 1.96 -8.03 4.88
C ASN A 85 0.80 -8.14 5.89
N ALA A 86 -0.35 -8.56 5.37
CA ALA A 86 -1.54 -8.93 6.11
C ALA A 86 -2.05 -10.29 5.61
N ILE A 87 -3.12 -10.80 6.21
CA ILE A 87 -3.67 -12.12 5.90
C ILE A 87 -4.07 -12.24 4.41
N GLU A 88 -4.73 -11.21 3.87
CA GLU A 88 -5.27 -11.23 2.50
C GLU A 88 -4.58 -10.24 1.56
N THR A 89 -3.69 -9.39 2.09
CA THR A 89 -3.10 -8.28 1.35
C THR A 89 -1.60 -8.24 1.60
N SER A 90 -0.79 -8.21 0.55
CA SER A 90 0.64 -7.96 0.65
C SER A 90 1.10 -7.00 -0.43
N PHE A 91 1.94 -6.03 -0.07
CA PHE A 91 2.54 -5.12 -1.03
C PHE A 91 3.90 -4.62 -0.59
N THR A 92 4.67 -4.18 -1.57
CA THR A 92 5.96 -3.54 -1.37
C THR A 92 5.93 -2.18 -2.02
N GLY A 93 6.79 -1.27 -1.56
CA GLY A 93 6.73 0.08 -2.05
C GLY A 93 7.80 0.98 -1.48
N HIS A 94 7.66 2.26 -1.82
CA HIS A 94 8.37 3.33 -1.16
C HIS A 94 7.46 4.53 -0.92
N CYS A 95 7.73 5.25 0.16
CA CYS A 95 7.19 6.59 0.36
C CYS A 95 8.32 7.57 0.67
N PHE A 96 7.96 8.85 0.73
CA PHE A 96 8.88 9.93 1.07
C PHE A 96 8.41 10.65 2.33
N LEU A 97 9.33 10.86 3.25
CA LEU A 97 9.12 11.73 4.41
C LEU A 97 9.93 13.02 4.23
N GLU A 98 9.28 14.15 4.47
CA GLU A 98 9.89 15.46 4.58
C GLU A 98 10.81 15.55 5.81
N PRO A 99 11.83 16.42 5.80
CA PRO A 99 12.77 16.57 6.91
C PRO A 99 12.11 16.76 8.29
N ASN A 100 11.03 17.54 8.36
CA ASN A 100 10.29 17.77 9.59
C ASN A 100 9.48 16.53 10.05
N GLU A 101 9.16 15.61 9.15
CA GLU A 101 8.42 14.40 9.46
C GLU A 101 9.32 13.35 10.13
N TYR A 102 10.62 13.27 9.81
CA TYR A 102 11.49 12.22 10.35
C TYR A 102 12.61 12.67 11.29
N LYS A 103 12.99 13.96 11.32
CA LYS A 103 14.12 14.43 12.17
C LYS A 103 13.87 14.26 13.67
N THR A 104 12.62 14.10 14.09
CA THR A 104 12.24 13.90 15.50
C THR A 104 11.55 12.56 15.76
N LEU A 105 11.49 11.66 14.77
CA LEU A 105 10.81 10.38 14.94
C LEU A 105 11.61 9.45 15.84
N MET A 106 10.94 8.91 16.85
CA MET A 106 11.42 7.75 17.58
C MET A 106 11.24 6.51 16.71
N PHE A 107 12.14 5.53 16.86
CA PHE A 107 12.09 4.28 16.08
C PHE A 107 10.75 3.54 16.23
N THR A 108 10.12 3.63 17.41
CA THR A 108 8.81 3.04 17.71
C THR A 108 7.66 3.67 16.92
N ASP A 109 7.80 4.94 16.55
CA ASP A 109 6.75 5.69 15.86
C ASP A 109 6.93 5.61 14.33
N PHE A 110 8.08 5.13 13.89
CA PHE A 110 8.47 5.14 12.48
C PHE A 110 7.53 4.29 11.62
N GLY A 111 7.15 3.09 12.07
CA GLY A 111 6.16 2.25 11.37
C GLY A 111 4.79 2.91 11.25
N GLN A 112 4.34 3.59 12.31
CA GLN A 112 3.07 4.33 12.32
C GLN A 112 3.11 5.52 11.36
N THR A 113 4.22 6.26 11.30
CA THR A 113 4.37 7.36 10.33
C THR A 113 4.35 6.85 8.89
N ILE A 114 5.05 5.76 8.59
CA ILE A 114 5.05 5.18 7.25
C ILE A 114 3.65 4.70 6.87
N TYR A 115 2.94 4.04 7.79
CA TYR A 115 1.55 3.68 7.59
C TYR A 115 0.69 4.90 7.24
N GLN A 116 0.70 5.94 8.08
CA GLN A 116 -0.08 7.15 7.82
C GLN A 116 0.29 7.82 6.50
N LYS A 117 1.58 7.80 6.13
CA LYS A 117 2.03 8.38 4.86
C LYS A 117 1.49 7.63 3.65
N ILE A 118 1.50 6.30 3.70
CA ILE A 118 0.91 5.47 2.64
C ILE A 118 -0.58 5.77 2.52
N ILE A 119 -1.31 5.84 3.64
CA ILE A 119 -2.74 6.15 3.62
C ILE A 119 -2.96 7.54 3.01
N GLU A 120 -2.27 8.58 3.47
CA GLU A 120 -2.35 9.94 2.94
C GLU A 120 -2.09 9.99 1.43
N ASP A 121 -1.00 9.38 0.99
CA ASP A 121 -0.53 9.40 -0.41
C ASP A 121 -1.51 8.71 -1.37
N PHE A 122 -2.30 7.75 -0.88
CA PHE A 122 -3.23 6.95 -1.67
C PHE A 122 -4.71 7.19 -1.33
N LYS A 123 -5.05 8.05 -0.37
CA LYS A 123 -6.44 8.35 0.04
C LYS A 123 -7.29 8.97 -1.07
N GLY A 124 -6.68 9.71 -1.98
CA GLY A 124 -7.37 10.56 -2.97
C GLY A 124 -7.63 9.93 -4.34
N ASP A 125 -7.37 8.64 -4.53
CA ASP A 125 -7.46 7.97 -5.83
C ASP A 125 -8.68 7.07 -6.01
N ALA A 126 -9.58 7.04 -5.02
CA ALA A 126 -10.78 6.23 -5.01
C ALA A 126 -12.01 6.91 -5.68
N GLU A 127 -11.86 8.17 -6.16
CA GLU A 127 -12.89 8.94 -6.88
C GLU A 127 -12.82 8.78 -8.40
#